data_AF-A0A947R1P1-F1
#
_entry.id   AF-A0A947R1P1-F1
#
_cell.length_a   1.000
_cell.length_b   1.000
_cell.length_c   1.000
_cell.angle_alpha   90.00
_cell.angle_beta   90.00
_cell.angle_gamma   90.00
#
_symmetry.space_group_name_H-M   'P 1'
#
loop_
_entity.id
_entity.type
_entity.pdbx_description
1 polymer ?
#
loop_
_entity_poly.entity_id
_entity_poly.type
_entity_poly.pdbx_seq_one_letter_code
_entity_poly.pdbx_strand_id
1 'polypeptide(L)'
;MVTDVTTVSFSVIWASSEASTANLEVYHDEAGTSPVAGTVITAHPVDSGDAAIRTAAEDNGVMKVRVTGLEPNTTYYFRTVTTSKSASVITYFPDVSPFISVTTESQTVRSMVSGSDEIPFSNDVIIKDCFLEDGSTPAEGTLLVATVDGGDYPMTTFVGDGIDPPSALIDLNNMFSRTDNINIDLTQGKNLTLVNFRGMLGNSIVYHDIPQDNSLTEVKTPSSGLNVGSNFVSFQLYPTDTQTEEVISLVYDEFDSVWAYQAAEARWIFWDKTSPPFLKKLKELHPFTGYWGMMNADASWLVNGDFSQAPIPLFTGPNLIGFRSIETIDVLKAIDPIYDQLISIWTIDHSTGNWIFWDKTSPSFLKKLKVVIPGKAYWVLVSENCQL
;
A
#
# COMPACT_ATOMS: atom_id res chain seq x y z
N MET A 1 -5.07 -9.82 -0.73
CA MET A 1 -5.24 -8.60 0.07
C MET A 1 -6.71 -8.24 0.11
N VAL A 2 -7.22 -7.82 1.26
CA VAL A 2 -8.60 -7.33 1.43
C VAL A 2 -8.63 -5.84 1.08
N THR A 3 -9.62 -5.40 0.31
CA THR A 3 -9.78 -4.02 -0.16
C THR A 3 -11.25 -3.63 -0.20
N ASP A 4 -11.55 -2.35 -0.43
CA ASP A 4 -12.91 -1.84 -0.68
C ASP A 4 -13.93 -2.29 0.40
N VAL A 5 -13.48 -2.31 1.65
CA VAL A 5 -14.32 -2.71 2.78
C VAL A 5 -15.28 -1.58 3.08
N THR A 6 -16.56 -1.92 3.15
CA THR A 6 -17.64 -1.01 3.55
C THR A 6 -18.40 -1.66 4.69
N THR A 7 -19.49 -1.02 5.10
CA THR A 7 -20.39 -1.57 6.11
C THR A 7 -21.11 -2.84 5.66
N VAL A 8 -21.20 -3.11 4.35
CA VAL A 8 -22.00 -4.23 3.81
C VAL A 8 -21.30 -5.01 2.68
N SER A 9 -20.03 -4.73 2.45
CA SER A 9 -19.23 -5.38 1.40
C SER A 9 -17.75 -5.39 1.73
N PHE A 10 -17.01 -6.27 1.05
CA PHE A 10 -15.56 -6.15 0.88
C PHE A 10 -15.17 -6.69 -0.48
N SER A 11 -13.97 -6.35 -0.93
CA SER A 11 -13.30 -7.00 -2.06
C SER A 11 -12.03 -7.70 -1.61
N VAL A 12 -11.59 -8.67 -2.41
CA VAL A 12 -10.30 -9.33 -2.25
C VAL A 12 -9.59 -9.29 -3.59
N ILE A 13 -8.32 -8.87 -3.57
CA ILE A 13 -7.45 -8.87 -4.73
C ILE A 13 -6.25 -9.80 -4.55
N TRP A 14 -5.82 -10.45 -5.61
CA TRP A 14 -4.60 -11.27 -5.65
C TRP A 14 -4.13 -11.46 -7.09
N ALA A 15 -2.92 -12.00 -7.24
CA ALA A 15 -2.33 -12.31 -8.55
C ALA A 15 -2.33 -13.83 -8.77
N SER A 16 -2.52 -14.23 -10.03
CA SER A 16 -2.23 -15.57 -10.52
C SER A 16 -0.95 -15.54 -11.36
N SER A 17 -0.26 -16.68 -11.43
CA SER A 17 0.90 -16.87 -12.31
C SER A 17 0.51 -17.19 -13.76
N GLU A 18 -0.78 -17.27 -14.06
CA GLU A 18 -1.33 -17.49 -15.40
C GLU A 18 -2.72 -16.87 -15.55
N ALA A 19 -3.20 -16.76 -16.79
CA ALA A 19 -4.56 -16.31 -17.07
C ALA A 19 -5.58 -17.18 -16.34
N SER A 20 -6.43 -16.59 -15.50
CA SER A 20 -7.32 -17.33 -14.60
C SER A 20 -8.63 -16.57 -14.33
N THR A 21 -9.64 -17.28 -13.84
CA THR A 21 -10.87 -16.67 -13.29
C THR A 21 -10.84 -16.69 -11.77
N ALA A 22 -11.57 -15.75 -11.15
CA ALA A 22 -11.56 -15.52 -9.71
C ALA A 22 -12.91 -15.86 -9.08
N ASN A 23 -12.89 -16.41 -7.87
CA ASN A 23 -14.07 -16.52 -7.02
C ASN A 23 -13.65 -16.51 -5.53
N LEU A 24 -14.62 -16.38 -4.62
CA LEU A 24 -14.41 -16.48 -3.18
C LEU A 24 -15.41 -17.47 -2.57
N GLU A 25 -15.02 -18.07 -1.46
CA GLU A 25 -15.93 -18.76 -0.54
C GLU A 25 -15.86 -18.06 0.81
N VAL A 26 -17.03 -17.75 1.38
CA VAL A 26 -17.17 -16.88 2.56
C VAL A 26 -17.94 -17.60 3.66
N TYR A 27 -17.48 -17.45 4.90
CA TYR A 27 -17.90 -18.19 6.08
C TYR A 27 -18.05 -17.29 7.31
N HIS A 28 -18.82 -17.76 8.29
CA HIS A 28 -18.94 -17.14 9.60
C HIS A 28 -17.86 -17.58 10.59
N ASP A 29 -17.07 -18.62 10.27
CA ASP A 29 -16.06 -19.22 11.14
C ASP A 29 -14.71 -19.45 10.44
N GLU A 30 -13.63 -19.41 11.21
CA GLU A 30 -12.25 -19.59 10.72
C GLU A 30 -11.96 -20.97 10.13
N ALA A 31 -12.77 -21.97 10.49
CA ALA A 31 -12.62 -23.36 10.03
C ALA A 31 -13.34 -23.61 8.70
N GLY A 32 -14.13 -22.66 8.19
CA GLY A 32 -14.81 -22.79 6.91
C GLY A 32 -15.99 -23.77 6.92
N THR A 33 -16.68 -23.92 8.07
CA THR A 33 -17.75 -24.91 8.24
C THR A 33 -19.16 -24.34 8.13
N SER A 34 -19.31 -23.03 8.31
CA SER A 34 -20.58 -22.30 8.30
C SER A 34 -20.58 -21.25 7.17
N PRO A 35 -20.98 -21.62 5.94
CA PRO A 35 -21.00 -20.68 4.81
C PRO A 35 -22.00 -19.53 5.05
N VAL A 36 -21.68 -18.34 4.54
CA VAL A 36 -22.59 -17.18 4.60
C VAL A 36 -23.62 -17.31 3.48
N ALA A 37 -24.90 -17.30 3.85
CA ALA A 37 -26.01 -17.32 2.89
C ALA A 37 -26.45 -15.89 2.49
N GLY A 38 -27.04 -15.75 1.30
CA GLY A 38 -27.63 -14.48 0.84
C GLY A 38 -26.64 -13.43 0.33
N THR A 39 -25.34 -13.73 0.32
CA THR A 39 -24.33 -12.86 -0.27
C THR A 39 -24.34 -12.93 -1.78
N VAL A 40 -23.93 -11.83 -2.41
CA VAL A 40 -23.65 -11.77 -3.85
C VAL A 40 -22.15 -11.66 -4.05
N ILE A 41 -21.57 -12.66 -4.69
CA ILE A 41 -20.14 -12.75 -5.00
C ILE A 41 -19.94 -12.44 -6.48
N THR A 42 -19.26 -11.34 -6.78
CA THR A 42 -19.05 -10.86 -8.15
C THR A 42 -17.56 -10.85 -8.46
N ALA A 43 -17.15 -11.70 -9.40
CA ALA A 43 -15.81 -11.66 -9.97
C ALA A 43 -15.68 -10.45 -10.91
N HIS A 44 -14.56 -9.73 -10.77
CA HIS A 44 -14.18 -8.56 -11.56
C HIS A 44 -15.35 -7.57 -11.70
N PRO A 45 -15.76 -6.95 -10.58
CA PRO A 45 -16.82 -5.96 -10.58
C PRO A 45 -16.32 -4.71 -11.32
N VAL A 46 -16.72 -4.58 -12.58
CA VAL A 46 -16.45 -3.43 -13.46
C VAL A 46 -17.70 -2.56 -13.44
N ASP A 47 -17.57 -1.31 -13.00
CA ASP A 47 -18.70 -0.41 -12.75
C ASP A 47 -19.30 0.13 -14.06
N SER A 48 -18.50 0.28 -15.13
CA SER A 48 -18.97 0.60 -16.48
C SER A 48 -19.73 -0.52 -17.19
N GLY A 49 -19.60 -1.76 -16.69
CA GLY A 49 -20.12 -2.96 -17.35
C GLY A 49 -19.30 -3.45 -18.55
N ASP A 50 -18.11 -2.88 -18.79
CA ASP A 50 -17.25 -3.31 -19.90
C ASP A 50 -16.63 -4.70 -19.64
N ALA A 51 -17.08 -5.70 -20.39
CA ALA A 51 -16.56 -7.06 -20.31
C ALA A 51 -15.12 -7.19 -20.82
N ALA A 52 -14.61 -6.24 -21.60
CA ALA A 52 -13.23 -6.24 -22.07
C ALA A 52 -12.24 -6.05 -20.92
N ILE A 53 -12.54 -5.15 -19.98
CA ILE A 53 -11.71 -4.91 -18.78
C ILE A 53 -11.62 -6.16 -17.92
N ARG A 54 -12.75 -6.86 -17.71
CA ARG A 54 -12.77 -8.14 -17.02
C ARG A 54 -11.88 -9.17 -17.71
N THR A 55 -12.04 -9.31 -19.02
CA THR A 55 -11.26 -10.27 -19.82
C THR A 55 -9.76 -9.95 -19.71
N ALA A 56 -9.38 -8.67 -19.86
CA ALA A 56 -8.00 -8.22 -19.71
C ALA A 56 -7.45 -8.49 -18.31
N ALA A 57 -8.23 -8.25 -17.24
CA ALA A 57 -7.81 -8.55 -15.88
C ALA A 57 -7.52 -10.04 -15.67
N GLU A 58 -8.43 -10.91 -16.11
CA GLU A 58 -8.23 -12.35 -16.06
C GLU A 58 -6.98 -12.79 -16.85
N ASP A 59 -6.76 -12.22 -18.04
CA ASP A 59 -5.64 -12.56 -18.92
C ASP A 59 -4.30 -12.05 -18.38
N ASN A 60 -4.30 -10.93 -17.66
CA ASN A 60 -3.16 -10.38 -16.94
C ASN A 60 -2.86 -11.10 -15.62
N GLY A 61 -3.71 -12.04 -15.20
CA GLY A 61 -3.58 -12.72 -13.91
C GLY A 61 -3.94 -11.82 -12.73
N VAL A 62 -4.72 -10.76 -12.94
CA VAL A 62 -5.24 -9.85 -11.92
C VAL A 62 -6.62 -10.32 -11.46
N MET A 63 -6.75 -10.65 -10.18
CA MET A 63 -8.00 -11.11 -9.59
C MET A 63 -8.57 -10.04 -8.68
N LYS A 64 -9.87 -9.75 -8.82
CA LYS A 64 -10.67 -8.98 -7.86
C LYS A 64 -12.04 -9.64 -7.73
N VAL A 65 -12.48 -9.89 -6.51
CA VAL A 65 -13.83 -10.40 -6.23
C VAL A 65 -14.45 -9.56 -5.15
N ARG A 66 -15.68 -9.08 -5.38
CA ARG A 66 -16.46 -8.31 -4.41
C ARG A 66 -17.56 -9.19 -3.82
N VAL A 67 -17.68 -9.16 -2.50
CA VAL A 67 -18.74 -9.78 -1.73
C VAL A 67 -19.65 -8.68 -1.21
N THR A 68 -20.95 -8.78 -1.44
CA THR A 68 -21.96 -7.82 -0.94
C THR A 68 -23.09 -8.56 -0.23
N GLY A 69 -23.91 -7.82 0.53
CA GLY A 69 -25.00 -8.38 1.34
C GLY A 69 -24.52 -8.86 2.71
N LEU A 70 -23.53 -8.15 3.27
CA LEU A 70 -22.97 -8.41 4.60
C LEU A 70 -23.57 -7.45 5.64
N GLU A 71 -23.37 -7.77 6.91
CA GLU A 71 -23.78 -6.93 8.03
C GLU A 71 -22.64 -6.00 8.47
N PRO A 72 -22.92 -4.79 8.97
CA PRO A 72 -21.90 -3.88 9.51
C PRO A 72 -21.21 -4.45 10.75
N ASN A 73 -19.96 -4.03 10.97
CA ASN A 73 -19.14 -4.40 12.14
C ASN A 73 -19.15 -5.92 12.44
N THR A 74 -19.06 -6.74 11.39
CA THR A 74 -19.15 -8.20 11.48
C THR A 74 -17.93 -8.84 10.86
N THR A 75 -17.30 -9.75 11.60
CA THR A 75 -16.15 -10.53 11.09
C THR A 75 -16.62 -11.71 10.25
N TYR A 76 -16.05 -11.82 9.06
CA TYR A 76 -16.23 -12.93 8.13
C TYR A 76 -14.88 -13.56 7.82
N TYR A 77 -14.92 -14.82 7.38
CA TYR A 77 -13.74 -15.58 6.99
C TYR A 77 -13.88 -16.02 5.54
N PHE A 78 -12.78 -16.03 4.78
CA PHE A 78 -12.83 -16.41 3.37
C PHE A 78 -11.58 -17.16 2.92
N ARG A 79 -11.72 -17.86 1.80
CA ARG A 79 -10.61 -18.32 0.96
C ARG A 79 -10.84 -17.93 -0.48
N THR A 80 -9.75 -17.71 -1.22
CA THR A 80 -9.79 -17.47 -2.65
C THR A 80 -9.93 -18.78 -3.40
N VAL A 81 -10.59 -18.71 -4.56
CA VAL A 81 -10.74 -19.79 -5.51
C VAL A 81 -10.25 -19.26 -6.85
N THR A 82 -9.19 -19.85 -7.39
CA THR A 82 -8.61 -19.44 -8.68
C THR A 82 -8.73 -20.59 -9.66
N THR A 83 -9.34 -20.36 -10.82
CA THR A 83 -9.46 -21.40 -11.87
C THR A 83 -8.64 -21.02 -13.09
N SER A 84 -7.62 -21.81 -13.38
CA SER A 84 -6.75 -21.64 -14.56
C SER A 84 -7.58 -21.70 -15.85
N LYS A 85 -7.44 -20.71 -16.73
CA LYS A 85 -8.09 -20.74 -18.06
C LYS A 85 -7.47 -21.79 -18.97
N SER A 86 -6.17 -22.06 -18.81
CA SER A 86 -5.42 -22.96 -19.68
C SER A 86 -5.64 -24.43 -19.29
N ALA A 87 -5.56 -24.74 -17.99
CA ALA A 87 -5.58 -26.10 -17.47
C ALA A 87 -6.93 -26.49 -16.85
N SER A 88 -7.83 -25.53 -16.61
CA SER A 88 -9.09 -25.73 -15.86
C SER A 88 -8.87 -26.31 -14.44
N VAL A 89 -7.67 -26.11 -13.89
CA VAL A 89 -7.31 -26.51 -12.52
C VAL A 89 -7.78 -25.44 -11.55
N ILE A 90 -8.36 -25.87 -10.43
CA ILE A 90 -8.82 -25.00 -9.35
C ILE A 90 -7.79 -25.04 -8.21
N THR A 91 -7.37 -23.88 -7.74
CA THR A 91 -6.52 -23.70 -6.56
C THR A 91 -7.23 -22.86 -5.50
N TYR A 92 -6.92 -23.13 -4.23
CA TYR A 92 -7.50 -22.47 -3.07
C TYR A 92 -6.41 -21.77 -2.25
N PHE A 93 -6.71 -20.60 -1.68
CA PHE A 93 -5.83 -19.97 -0.71
C PHE A 93 -6.62 -19.21 0.39
N PRO A 94 -6.46 -19.56 1.68
CA PRO A 94 -5.76 -20.74 2.18
C PRO A 94 -6.42 -22.04 1.68
N ASP A 95 -5.64 -23.08 1.46
CA ASP A 95 -6.16 -24.41 1.14
C ASP A 95 -6.72 -25.14 2.38
N VAL A 96 -6.20 -24.80 3.56
CA VAL A 96 -6.64 -25.28 4.88
C VAL A 96 -6.84 -24.12 5.87
N SER A 97 -7.64 -24.35 6.90
CA SER A 97 -7.85 -23.40 8.01
C SER A 97 -6.53 -23.06 8.75
N PRO A 98 -6.40 -21.88 9.36
CA PRO A 98 -7.43 -20.84 9.49
C PRO A 98 -7.62 -20.03 8.20
N PHE A 99 -8.88 -19.76 7.85
CA PHE A 99 -9.22 -18.89 6.74
C PHE A 99 -8.96 -17.41 7.06
N ILE A 100 -8.81 -16.59 6.03
CA ILE A 100 -8.46 -15.18 6.20
C ILE A 100 -9.70 -14.44 6.68
N SER A 101 -9.56 -13.64 7.74
CA SER A 101 -10.65 -12.83 8.28
C SER A 101 -10.69 -11.42 7.69
N VAL A 102 -11.88 -10.86 7.58
CA VAL A 102 -12.16 -9.44 7.35
C VAL A 102 -13.30 -9.01 8.27
N THR A 103 -13.22 -7.79 8.82
CA THR A 103 -14.34 -7.19 9.56
C THR A 103 -14.90 -6.06 8.74
N THR A 104 -16.20 -6.08 8.46
CA THR A 104 -16.88 -4.98 7.77
C THR A 104 -16.86 -3.72 8.61
N GLU A 105 -16.92 -2.57 7.94
CA GLU A 105 -16.89 -1.28 8.60
C GLU A 105 -18.13 -1.05 9.46
N SER A 106 -18.03 -0.14 10.42
CA SER A 106 -19.10 0.05 11.40
C SER A 106 -20.23 0.96 10.89
N GLN A 107 -19.86 2.10 10.28
CA GLN A 107 -20.83 3.14 9.93
C GLN A 107 -20.32 4.06 8.81
N THR A 108 -21.23 4.48 7.93
CA THR A 108 -21.00 5.58 6.99
C THR A 108 -21.72 6.83 7.46
N VAL A 109 -21.00 7.95 7.54
CA VAL A 109 -21.47 9.29 7.88
C VAL A 109 -21.06 10.24 6.75
N ARG A 110 -21.95 11.15 6.34
CA ARG A 110 -21.68 12.11 5.24
C ARG A 110 -21.55 13.55 5.74
N SER A 111 -21.30 13.69 7.03
CA SER A 111 -21.22 14.94 7.76
C SER A 111 -20.22 14.84 8.90
N MET A 112 -19.69 15.99 9.32
CA MET A 112 -18.78 16.11 10.45
C MET A 112 -19.22 17.26 11.35
N VAL A 113 -18.86 17.18 12.63
CA VAL A 113 -19.15 18.25 13.59
C VAL A 113 -18.07 19.32 13.50
N SER A 114 -18.48 20.55 13.24
CA SER A 114 -17.63 21.74 13.23
C SER A 114 -18.21 22.80 14.18
N GLY A 115 -17.68 22.86 15.41
CA GLY A 115 -18.21 23.71 16.46
C GLY A 115 -19.60 23.26 16.92
N SER A 116 -20.62 24.11 16.74
CA SER A 116 -22.02 23.78 17.01
C SER A 116 -22.76 23.19 15.81
N ASP A 117 -22.13 23.16 14.64
CA ASP A 117 -22.78 22.87 13.37
C ASP A 117 -22.38 21.48 12.86
N GLU A 118 -23.28 20.86 12.11
CA GLU A 118 -23.02 19.64 11.35
C GLU A 118 -22.90 20.01 9.87
N ILE A 119 -21.71 19.84 9.31
CA ILE A 119 -21.40 20.21 7.92
C ILE A 119 -21.21 18.94 7.08
N PRO A 120 -21.71 18.90 5.84
CA PRO A 120 -21.43 17.79 4.94
C PRO A 120 -19.95 17.76 4.56
N PHE A 121 -19.41 16.57 4.33
CA PHE A 121 -18.07 16.40 3.76
C PHE A 121 -18.07 15.35 2.65
N SER A 122 -17.10 15.46 1.75
CA SER A 122 -16.81 14.47 0.71
C SER A 122 -15.32 14.54 0.42
N ASN A 123 -14.71 13.38 0.26
CA ASN A 123 -13.35 13.29 -0.24
C ASN A 123 -13.33 13.50 -1.76
N ASP A 124 -12.18 13.93 -2.27
CA ASP A 124 -11.89 14.00 -3.71
C ASP A 124 -11.82 12.61 -4.35
N VAL A 125 -12.04 12.57 -5.66
CA VAL A 125 -11.76 11.42 -6.51
C VAL A 125 -10.37 11.59 -7.10
N ILE A 126 -9.50 10.60 -6.93
CA ILE A 126 -8.14 10.66 -7.46
C ILE A 126 -8.11 10.08 -8.88
N ILE A 127 -7.54 10.84 -9.82
CA ILE A 127 -7.22 10.36 -11.17
C ILE A 127 -5.72 10.08 -11.28
N LYS A 128 -5.36 8.92 -11.82
CA LYS A 128 -3.98 8.56 -12.09
C LYS A 128 -3.85 7.79 -13.40
N ASP A 129 -2.89 8.20 -14.22
CA ASP A 129 -2.50 7.43 -15.40
C ASP A 129 -1.66 6.21 -15.01
N CYS A 130 -2.03 5.07 -15.56
CA CYS A 130 -1.45 3.76 -15.30
C CYS A 130 -0.95 3.14 -16.61
N PHE A 131 0.37 3.01 -16.71
CA PHE A 131 1.05 2.43 -17.87
C PHE A 131 1.69 1.07 -17.53
N LEU A 132 2.02 0.31 -18.57
CA LEU A 132 2.94 -0.83 -18.47
C LEU A 132 4.37 -0.33 -18.21
N GLU A 133 5.33 -1.26 -18.09
CA GLU A 133 6.73 -0.93 -17.80
C GLU A 133 7.39 -0.03 -18.86
N ASP A 134 6.87 -0.04 -20.10
CA ASP A 134 7.32 0.84 -21.18
C ASP A 134 6.96 2.33 -21.00
N GLY A 135 6.18 2.65 -19.96
CA GLY A 135 5.77 4.02 -19.63
C GLY A 135 4.83 4.67 -20.64
N SER A 136 4.28 3.94 -21.61
CA SER A 136 3.45 4.51 -22.68
C SER A 136 2.24 3.67 -23.07
N THR A 137 2.29 2.34 -22.92
CA THR A 137 1.15 1.47 -23.17
C THR A 137 0.18 1.51 -21.98
N PRO A 138 -1.12 1.81 -22.18
CA PRO A 138 -2.12 1.76 -21.12
C PRO A 138 -2.18 0.39 -20.42
N ALA A 139 -2.26 0.38 -19.09
CA ALA A 139 -2.34 -0.84 -18.29
C ALA A 139 -3.79 -1.32 -18.10
N GLU A 140 -4.57 -1.46 -19.17
CA GLU A 140 -5.98 -1.87 -19.10
C GLU A 140 -6.17 -3.23 -18.42
N GLY A 141 -7.24 -3.37 -17.64
CA GLY A 141 -7.53 -4.58 -16.87
C GLY A 141 -6.65 -4.78 -15.63
N THR A 142 -5.74 -3.86 -15.33
CA THR A 142 -4.98 -3.85 -14.07
C THR A 142 -5.74 -3.05 -13.00
N LEU A 143 -5.28 -3.11 -11.75
CA LEU A 143 -5.91 -2.40 -10.64
C LEU A 143 -5.03 -1.27 -10.15
N LEU A 144 -5.60 -0.08 -10.00
CA LEU A 144 -5.03 0.94 -9.14
C LEU A 144 -5.51 0.68 -7.71
N VAL A 145 -4.56 0.51 -6.78
CA VAL A 145 -4.80 0.35 -5.35
C VAL A 145 -4.34 1.61 -4.62
N ALA A 146 -5.21 2.20 -3.81
CA ALA A 146 -4.88 3.35 -2.96
C ALA A 146 -4.91 2.97 -1.48
N THR A 147 -3.80 3.23 -0.78
CA THR A 147 -3.71 3.17 0.68
C THR A 147 -3.48 4.58 1.20
N VAL A 148 -4.24 4.99 2.22
CA VAL A 148 -4.14 6.32 2.83
C VAL A 148 -3.77 6.22 4.30
N ASP A 149 -2.94 7.13 4.80
CA ASP A 149 -2.64 7.23 6.23
C ASP A 149 -3.93 7.47 7.06
N GLY A 150 -4.08 6.67 8.12
CA GLY A 150 -5.30 6.58 8.93
C GLY A 150 -6.39 5.65 8.39
N GLY A 151 -6.28 5.20 7.13
CA GLY A 151 -7.22 4.25 6.53
C GLY A 151 -7.10 2.83 7.12
N ASP A 152 -8.23 2.13 7.25
CA ASP A 152 -8.24 0.72 7.66
C ASP A 152 -7.82 -0.18 6.50
N TYR A 153 -8.59 -0.14 5.40
CA TYR A 153 -8.37 -0.94 4.20
C TYR A 153 -8.06 -0.10 2.95
N PRO A 154 -7.30 -0.62 1.98
CA PRO A 154 -7.10 0.05 0.69
C PRO A 154 -8.39 0.09 -0.15
N MET A 155 -8.45 1.05 -1.07
CA MET A 155 -9.48 1.11 -2.12
C MET A 155 -8.89 0.68 -3.45
N THR A 156 -9.71 0.15 -4.37
CA THR A 156 -9.25 -0.28 -5.68
C THR A 156 -10.22 0.05 -6.80
N THR A 157 -9.67 0.37 -7.97
CA THR A 157 -10.41 0.59 -9.21
C THR A 157 -9.68 -0.08 -10.38
N PHE A 158 -10.40 -0.44 -11.44
CA PHE A 158 -9.78 -0.94 -12.66
C PHE A 158 -9.29 0.22 -13.51
N VAL A 159 -8.12 0.06 -14.12
CA VAL A 159 -7.63 0.99 -15.15
C VAL A 159 -8.53 0.87 -16.40
N GLY A 160 -9.06 2.01 -16.85
CA GLY A 160 -10.03 2.07 -17.96
C GLY A 160 -11.50 1.90 -17.56
N ASP A 161 -11.82 1.67 -16.29
CA ASP A 161 -13.22 1.48 -15.86
C ASP A 161 -13.90 2.81 -15.52
N GLY A 162 -14.92 3.16 -16.30
CA GLY A 162 -15.65 4.42 -16.16
C GLY A 162 -14.87 5.67 -16.63
N ILE A 163 -13.64 5.50 -17.14
CA ILE A 163 -12.81 6.54 -17.74
C ILE A 163 -11.94 5.94 -18.86
N ASP A 164 -11.60 6.73 -19.88
CA ASP A 164 -10.74 6.27 -20.96
C ASP A 164 -9.31 5.92 -20.45
N PRO A 165 -8.71 4.80 -20.90
CA PRO A 165 -7.31 4.49 -20.65
C PRO A 165 -6.38 5.60 -21.16
N PRO A 166 -5.23 5.84 -20.50
CA PRO A 166 -4.58 5.03 -19.45
C PRO A 166 -5.05 5.33 -18.03
N SER A 167 -6.09 6.14 -17.85
CA SER A 167 -6.46 6.65 -16.54
C SER A 167 -7.25 5.63 -15.71
N ALA A 168 -7.15 5.79 -14.39
CA ALA A 168 -7.97 5.14 -13.39
C ALA A 168 -8.57 6.21 -12.46
N LEU A 169 -9.85 6.06 -12.11
CA LEU A 169 -10.55 6.92 -11.14
C LEU A 169 -10.81 6.15 -9.86
N ILE A 170 -10.25 6.62 -8.75
CA ILE A 170 -10.45 6.01 -7.43
C ILE A 170 -11.18 6.97 -6.50
N ASP A 171 -12.37 6.55 -6.08
CA ASP A 171 -13.21 7.29 -5.14
C ASP A 171 -12.77 7.00 -3.70
N LEU A 172 -12.32 8.04 -2.99
CA LEU A 172 -11.87 7.93 -1.60
C LEU A 172 -13.00 8.14 -0.57
N ASN A 173 -14.25 8.35 -1.00
CA ASN A 173 -15.39 8.55 -0.10
C ASN A 173 -15.78 7.32 0.72
N ASN A 174 -15.27 6.15 0.35
CA ASN A 174 -15.40 4.91 1.11
C ASN A 174 -14.07 4.49 1.76
N MET A 175 -13.17 5.45 2.02
CA MET A 175 -12.10 5.21 2.99
C MET A 175 -12.65 5.29 4.39
N PHE A 176 -12.33 4.29 5.21
CA PHE A 176 -12.71 4.22 6.62
C PHE A 176 -11.50 4.32 7.52
N SER A 177 -11.70 4.95 8.67
CA SER A 177 -10.68 5.12 9.67
C SER A 177 -10.45 3.81 10.40
N ARG A 178 -9.18 3.43 10.53
CA ARG A 178 -8.73 2.25 11.27
C ARG A 178 -9.10 2.25 12.76
N THR A 179 -9.38 3.42 13.32
CA THR A 179 -9.54 3.55 14.79
C THR A 179 -10.98 3.31 15.22
N ASP A 180 -11.94 3.79 14.43
CA ASP A 180 -13.37 3.78 14.74
C ASP A 180 -14.21 3.09 13.66
N ASN A 181 -13.63 2.69 12.53
CA ASN A 181 -14.31 2.01 11.42
C ASN A 181 -15.47 2.85 10.85
N ILE A 182 -15.27 4.18 10.81
CA ILE A 182 -16.18 5.16 10.23
C ILE A 182 -15.47 5.84 9.05
N ASN A 183 -16.20 6.18 7.98
CA ASN A 183 -15.58 6.83 6.83
C ASN A 183 -14.90 8.16 7.23
N ILE A 184 -13.68 8.34 6.76
CA ILE A 184 -12.79 9.41 7.22
C ILE A 184 -12.82 10.61 6.26
N ASP A 185 -12.81 11.81 6.85
CA ASP A 185 -12.54 13.05 6.14
C ASP A 185 -11.03 13.21 5.89
N LEU A 186 -10.63 13.21 4.63
CA LEU A 186 -9.24 13.19 4.22
C LEU A 186 -8.69 14.61 4.08
N THR A 187 -7.77 14.97 4.98
CA THR A 187 -7.06 16.24 4.92
C THR A 187 -5.83 16.16 4.03
N GLN A 188 -5.46 17.29 3.43
CA GLN A 188 -4.23 17.47 2.67
C GLN A 188 -2.99 16.96 3.41
N GLY A 189 -2.01 16.45 2.66
CA GLY A 189 -0.68 16.10 3.19
C GLY A 189 -0.62 14.76 3.92
N LYS A 190 -1.74 14.04 4.03
CA LYS A 190 -1.72 12.64 4.43
C LYS A 190 -1.06 11.80 3.33
N ASN A 191 -0.24 10.83 3.74
CA ASN A 191 0.41 9.94 2.78
C ASN A 191 -0.64 9.13 2.00
N LEU A 192 -0.50 9.14 0.68
CA LEU A 192 -1.25 8.35 -0.28
C LEU A 192 -0.26 7.44 -1.03
N THR A 193 -0.37 6.14 -0.82
CA THR A 193 0.38 5.15 -1.59
C THR A 193 -0.49 4.62 -2.72
N LEU A 194 -0.02 4.74 -3.96
CA LEU A 194 -0.69 4.20 -5.13
C LEU A 194 0.11 3.03 -5.71
N VAL A 195 -0.51 1.86 -5.82
CA VAL A 195 0.06 0.68 -6.47
C VAL A 195 -0.71 0.40 -7.75
N ASN A 196 -0.01 0.34 -8.88
CA ASN A 196 -0.54 -0.28 -10.08
C ASN A 196 -0.28 -1.79 -9.99
N PHE A 197 -1.32 -2.53 -9.61
CA PHE A 197 -1.30 -3.98 -9.43
C PHE A 197 -1.63 -4.66 -10.76
N ARG A 198 -0.59 -5.12 -11.47
CA ARG A 198 -0.70 -5.61 -12.86
C ARG A 198 -0.55 -7.13 -13.00
N GLY A 199 -0.56 -7.86 -11.89
CA GLY A 199 -0.51 -9.32 -11.91
C GLY A 199 0.80 -9.84 -12.51
N MET A 200 0.72 -10.53 -13.64
CA MET A 200 1.87 -11.08 -14.36
C MET A 200 2.73 -10.03 -15.09
N LEU A 201 2.24 -8.80 -15.23
CA LEU A 201 2.90 -7.74 -16.00
C LEU A 201 3.89 -6.91 -15.15
N GLY A 202 4.26 -7.40 -13.97
CA GLY A 202 5.04 -6.65 -12.97
C GLY A 202 4.20 -5.57 -12.29
N ASN A 203 4.62 -5.03 -11.15
CA ASN A 203 3.85 -4.01 -10.43
C ASN A 203 4.55 -2.66 -10.48
N SER A 204 3.85 -1.58 -10.15
CA SER A 204 4.50 -0.31 -9.86
C SER A 204 3.90 0.35 -8.63
N ILE A 205 4.72 1.11 -7.92
CA ILE A 205 4.32 1.83 -6.71
C ILE A 205 4.81 3.28 -6.81
N VAL A 206 3.98 4.21 -6.36
CA VAL A 206 4.32 5.62 -6.24
C VAL A 206 3.74 6.17 -4.95
N TYR A 207 4.50 7.04 -4.28
CA TYR A 207 4.09 7.70 -3.05
C TYR A 207 3.75 9.14 -3.34
N HIS A 208 2.59 9.53 -2.84
CA HIS A 208 1.97 10.82 -3.00
C HIS A 208 1.47 11.34 -1.65
N ASP A 209 0.99 12.58 -1.68
CA ASP A 209 0.16 13.13 -0.64
C ASP A 209 -1.27 13.36 -1.14
N ILE A 210 -2.23 13.27 -0.22
CA ILE A 210 -3.61 13.69 -0.45
C ILE A 210 -3.60 15.17 -0.89
N PRO A 211 -4.21 15.50 -2.03
CA PRO A 211 -4.26 16.88 -2.52
C PRO A 211 -5.08 17.77 -1.59
N GLN A 212 -5.00 19.07 -1.81
CA GLN A 212 -5.82 20.02 -1.06
C GLN A 212 -7.31 19.77 -1.32
N ASP A 213 -8.06 19.45 -0.27
CA ASP A 213 -9.52 19.41 -0.32
C ASP A 213 -10.10 20.82 -0.15
N ASN A 214 -10.99 21.20 -1.07
CA ASN A 214 -11.72 22.48 -1.04
C ASN A 214 -13.14 22.32 -0.50
N SER A 215 -13.42 21.20 0.18
CA SER A 215 -14.72 20.83 0.75
C SER A 215 -15.81 20.64 -0.30
N LEU A 216 -15.41 20.27 -1.53
CA LEU A 216 -16.27 19.88 -2.63
C LEU A 216 -15.63 18.66 -3.30
N THR A 217 -16.45 17.69 -3.72
CA THR A 217 -15.96 16.54 -4.49
C THR A 217 -15.38 17.02 -5.82
N GLU A 218 -14.07 16.93 -5.98
CA GLU A 218 -13.38 17.24 -7.24
C GLU A 218 -12.61 16.02 -7.75
N VAL A 219 -12.36 15.97 -9.06
CA VAL A 219 -11.41 15.01 -9.64
C VAL A 219 -10.04 15.66 -9.63
N LYS A 220 -9.08 15.07 -8.90
CA LYS A 220 -7.74 15.63 -8.73
C LYS A 220 -6.64 14.62 -9.02
N THR A 221 -5.52 15.12 -9.54
CA THR A 221 -4.27 14.37 -9.51
C THR A 221 -3.70 14.38 -8.09
N PRO A 222 -3.03 13.31 -7.66
CA PRO A 222 -2.40 13.27 -6.34
C PRO A 222 -1.23 14.28 -6.25
N SER A 223 -0.92 14.77 -5.05
CA SER A 223 0.23 15.67 -4.83
C SER A 223 1.54 14.89 -4.72
N SER A 224 2.68 15.52 -5.00
CA SER A 224 4.00 14.90 -4.84
C SER A 224 4.21 14.39 -3.42
N GLY A 225 4.70 13.15 -3.26
CA GLY A 225 4.97 12.56 -1.94
C GLY A 225 6.41 12.76 -1.45
N LEU A 226 7.31 13.20 -2.32
CA LEU A 226 8.65 13.65 -1.94
C LEU A 226 8.69 15.17 -2.00
N ASN A 227 9.09 15.79 -0.90
CA ASN A 227 9.16 17.24 -0.77
C ASN A 227 10.61 17.74 -0.88
N VAL A 228 10.83 18.99 -1.24
CA VAL A 228 12.16 19.63 -1.17
C VAL A 228 12.80 19.39 0.21
N GLY A 229 14.09 19.02 0.21
CA GLY A 229 14.85 18.74 1.42
C GLY A 229 14.92 17.26 1.77
N SER A 230 14.90 16.96 3.07
CA SER A 230 15.15 15.61 3.59
C SER A 230 13.88 14.74 3.58
N ASN A 231 13.99 13.56 2.96
CA ASN A 231 12.92 12.56 2.91
C ASN A 231 13.44 11.22 3.46
N PHE A 232 12.68 10.60 4.39
CA PHE A 232 12.99 9.29 4.97
C PHE A 232 12.09 8.22 4.34
N VAL A 233 12.62 7.53 3.32
CA VAL A 233 11.81 6.75 2.39
C VAL A 233 12.29 5.32 2.25
N SER A 234 11.36 4.43 1.90
CA SER A 234 11.64 3.06 1.50
C SER A 234 10.63 2.64 0.45
N PHE A 235 10.82 1.48 -0.17
CA PHE A 235 9.85 0.96 -1.12
C PHE A 235 9.68 -0.56 -1.02
N GLN A 236 8.50 -1.04 -1.43
CA GLN A 236 8.07 -2.42 -1.22
C GLN A 236 8.37 -3.35 -2.41
N LEU A 237 8.59 -2.80 -3.60
CA LEU A 237 8.82 -3.58 -4.82
C LEU A 237 10.30 -3.83 -5.04
N TYR A 238 10.66 -5.07 -5.39
CA TYR A 238 11.98 -5.42 -5.86
C TYR A 238 12.16 -4.91 -7.30
N PRO A 239 13.03 -3.93 -7.55
CA PRO A 239 13.17 -3.33 -8.88
C PRO A 239 13.68 -4.32 -9.92
N THR A 240 13.24 -4.16 -11.17
CA THR A 240 13.76 -4.94 -12.31
C THR A 240 15.24 -4.66 -12.56
N ASP A 241 15.65 -3.39 -12.40
CA ASP A 241 17.05 -2.98 -12.27
C ASP A 241 17.27 -2.32 -10.90
N THR A 242 18.21 -2.87 -10.12
CA THR A 242 18.52 -2.35 -8.78
C THR A 242 19.54 -1.21 -8.81
N GLN A 243 20.20 -0.92 -9.93
CA GLN A 243 21.19 0.15 -9.99
C GLN A 243 20.58 1.50 -9.59
N THR A 244 21.25 2.22 -8.70
CA THR A 244 20.69 3.44 -8.08
C THR A 244 20.21 4.46 -9.10
N GLU A 245 21.00 4.70 -10.17
CA GLU A 245 20.66 5.70 -11.19
C GLU A 245 19.47 5.26 -12.07
N GLU A 246 19.25 3.96 -12.23
CA GLU A 246 18.09 3.42 -12.96
C GLU A 246 16.82 3.53 -12.11
N VAL A 247 16.89 3.16 -10.83
CA VAL A 247 15.74 3.23 -9.91
C VAL A 247 15.25 4.66 -9.67
N ILE A 248 16.15 5.65 -9.71
CA ILE A 248 15.79 7.08 -9.56
C ILE A 248 15.67 7.81 -10.90
N SER A 249 15.80 7.13 -12.05
CA SER A 249 15.90 7.77 -13.37
C SER A 249 14.79 8.78 -13.67
N LEU A 250 13.54 8.46 -13.31
CA LEU A 250 12.37 9.33 -13.50
C LEU A 250 12.34 10.57 -12.61
N VAL A 251 13.14 10.58 -11.55
CA VAL A 251 13.26 11.68 -10.58
C VAL A 251 14.74 12.05 -10.36
N TYR A 252 15.58 11.78 -11.37
CA TYR A 252 17.03 11.88 -11.25
C TYR A 252 17.43 13.32 -10.96
N ASP A 253 16.80 14.27 -11.66
CA ASP A 253 17.14 15.69 -11.57
C ASP A 253 16.71 16.31 -10.22
N GLU A 254 15.74 15.70 -9.56
CA GLU A 254 15.19 16.14 -8.28
C GLU A 254 15.98 15.63 -7.07
N PHE A 255 16.76 14.54 -7.20
CA PHE A 255 17.66 14.07 -6.15
C PHE A 255 19.04 14.75 -6.19
N ASP A 256 19.48 15.32 -5.06
CA ASP A 256 20.87 15.75 -4.87
C ASP A 256 21.74 14.57 -4.40
N SER A 257 21.26 13.83 -3.41
CA SER A 257 21.93 12.64 -2.87
C SER A 257 20.95 11.65 -2.24
N VAL A 258 21.36 10.38 -2.18
CA VAL A 258 20.65 9.28 -1.52
C VAL A 258 21.60 8.58 -0.58
N TRP A 259 21.22 8.43 0.67
CA TRP A 259 22.03 7.80 1.71
C TRP A 259 21.34 6.54 2.24
N ALA A 260 22.12 5.51 2.54
CA ALA A 260 21.66 4.30 3.19
C ALA A 260 22.62 3.92 4.33
N TYR A 261 22.07 3.29 5.37
CA TYR A 261 22.87 2.81 6.49
C TYR A 261 23.11 1.30 6.37
N GLN A 262 24.36 0.90 6.19
CA GLN A 262 24.76 -0.51 6.18
C GLN A 262 24.97 -1.00 7.61
N ALA A 263 23.92 -1.58 8.19
CA ALA A 263 23.90 -2.00 9.58
C ALA A 263 24.99 -3.04 9.92
N ALA A 264 25.26 -3.99 9.02
CA ALA A 264 26.31 -5.01 9.20
C ALA A 264 27.72 -4.43 9.42
N GLU A 265 27.99 -3.26 8.84
CA GLU A 265 29.29 -2.59 8.87
C GLU A 265 29.26 -1.31 9.71
N ALA A 266 28.12 -0.99 10.32
CA ALA A 266 27.86 0.23 11.08
C ALA A 266 28.30 1.52 10.39
N ARG A 267 28.05 1.65 9.08
CA ARG A 267 28.48 2.81 8.29
C ARG A 267 27.42 3.30 7.30
N TRP A 268 27.54 4.59 6.97
CA TRP A 268 26.79 5.20 5.88
C TRP A 268 27.44 4.93 4.53
N ILE A 269 26.61 4.70 3.53
CA ILE A 269 26.96 4.75 2.12
C ILE A 269 26.02 5.71 1.41
N PHE A 270 26.50 6.30 0.31
CA PHE A 270 25.70 7.26 -0.42
C PHE A 270 25.96 7.23 -1.91
N TRP A 271 24.98 7.72 -2.64
CA TRP A 271 25.05 8.20 -4.00
C TRP A 271 24.83 9.71 -3.96
N ASP A 272 25.62 10.46 -4.71
CA ASP A 272 25.53 11.92 -4.81
C ASP A 272 25.71 12.29 -6.28
N LYS A 273 24.85 13.17 -6.80
CA LYS A 273 24.81 13.50 -8.23
C LYS A 273 26.14 14.07 -8.72
N THR A 274 26.78 14.91 -7.90
CA THR A 274 27.97 15.70 -8.28
C THR A 274 29.30 15.01 -7.95
N SER A 275 29.26 13.98 -7.10
CA SER A 275 30.45 13.30 -6.62
C SER A 275 31.10 12.39 -7.66
N PRO A 276 32.44 12.31 -7.72
CA PRO A 276 33.14 11.36 -8.57
C PRO A 276 32.69 9.90 -8.34
N PRO A 277 32.63 9.03 -9.38
CA PRO A 277 32.09 7.67 -9.28
C PRO A 277 32.71 6.78 -8.19
N PHE A 278 33.98 7.01 -7.82
CA PHE A 278 34.69 6.23 -6.80
C PHE A 278 34.22 6.54 -5.36
N LEU A 279 33.60 7.70 -5.13
CA LEU A 279 33.01 8.08 -3.84
C LEU A 279 31.57 7.59 -3.68
N LYS A 280 30.83 7.41 -4.78
CA LYS A 280 29.45 6.88 -4.77
C LYS A 280 29.46 5.40 -4.39
N LYS A 281 29.26 5.09 -3.10
CA LYS A 281 29.28 3.70 -2.58
C LYS A 281 27.91 3.03 -2.60
N LEU A 282 26.83 3.80 -2.62
CA LEU A 282 25.48 3.27 -2.88
C LEU A 282 25.35 3.05 -4.38
N LYS A 283 25.46 1.78 -4.79
CA LYS A 283 25.36 1.36 -6.20
C LYS A 283 24.00 0.80 -6.54
N GLU A 284 23.30 0.26 -5.56
CA GLU A 284 22.02 -0.40 -5.73
C GLU A 284 21.02 0.09 -4.70
N LEU A 285 19.75 0.18 -5.10
CA LEU A 285 18.61 0.37 -4.21
C LEU A 285 17.79 -0.93 -4.17
N HIS A 286 17.65 -1.47 -2.97
CA HIS A 286 16.88 -2.68 -2.65
C HIS A 286 15.60 -2.35 -1.88
N PRO A 287 14.53 -3.15 -2.03
CA PRO A 287 13.30 -2.98 -1.25
C PRO A 287 13.58 -3.15 0.23
N PHE A 288 12.71 -2.56 1.06
CA PHE A 288 12.77 -2.62 2.53
C PHE A 288 14.04 -2.04 3.17
N THR A 289 14.97 -1.51 2.38
CA THR A 289 16.05 -0.67 2.88
C THR A 289 15.50 0.74 3.05
N GLY A 290 15.83 1.38 4.18
CA GLY A 290 15.48 2.78 4.38
C GLY A 290 16.55 3.69 3.81
N TYR A 291 16.11 4.74 3.14
CA TYR A 291 16.93 5.73 2.49
C TYR A 291 16.65 7.12 3.04
N TRP A 292 17.71 7.90 3.16
CA TRP A 292 17.61 9.33 3.36
C TRP A 292 17.90 10.02 2.02
N GLY A 293 16.83 10.49 1.38
CA GLY A 293 16.86 11.23 0.13
C GLY A 293 16.94 12.74 0.37
N MET A 294 17.89 13.40 -0.27
CA MET A 294 17.97 14.87 -0.30
C MET A 294 17.45 15.34 -1.65
N MET A 295 16.32 16.06 -1.63
CA MET A 295 15.61 16.53 -2.81
C MET A 295 15.81 18.03 -3.02
N ASN A 296 15.92 18.48 -4.27
CA ASN A 296 15.98 19.89 -4.65
C ASN A 296 14.66 20.43 -5.25
N ALA A 297 13.70 19.56 -5.53
CA ALA A 297 12.35 19.88 -5.99
C ALA A 297 11.36 18.81 -5.47
N ASP A 298 10.07 19.16 -5.40
CA ASP A 298 9.03 18.19 -5.06
C ASP A 298 8.86 17.18 -6.22
N ALA A 299 8.69 15.90 -5.90
CA ALA A 299 8.61 14.84 -6.91
C ALA A 299 7.72 13.66 -6.50
N SER A 300 7.35 12.86 -7.49
CA SER A 300 6.66 11.57 -7.30
C SER A 300 7.58 10.46 -7.79
N TRP A 301 8.04 9.62 -6.88
CA TRP A 301 9.00 8.56 -7.20
C TRP A 301 8.27 7.27 -7.54
N LEU A 302 8.21 6.96 -8.85
CA LEU A 302 7.65 5.72 -9.38
C LEU A 302 8.73 4.62 -9.37
N VAL A 303 8.42 3.49 -8.74
CA VAL A 303 9.26 2.28 -8.74
C VAL A 303 8.50 1.15 -9.41
N ASN A 304 9.08 0.55 -10.45
CA ASN A 304 8.59 -0.67 -11.09
C ASN A 304 9.26 -1.89 -10.45
N GLY A 305 8.53 -3.00 -10.30
CA GLY A 305 9.08 -4.23 -9.76
C GLY A 305 8.03 -5.20 -9.24
N ASP A 306 8.48 -6.21 -8.49
CA ASP A 306 7.60 -7.24 -7.93
C ASP A 306 7.67 -7.33 -6.41
N PHE A 307 6.61 -7.82 -5.80
CA PHE A 307 6.58 -8.06 -4.36
C PHE A 307 7.59 -9.14 -3.98
N SER A 308 8.52 -8.80 -3.08
CA SER A 308 9.48 -9.76 -2.53
C SER A 308 8.97 -10.36 -1.22
N GLN A 309 9.19 -11.66 -1.05
CA GLN A 309 8.97 -12.38 0.21
C GLN A 309 10.27 -12.60 1.00
N ALA A 310 11.39 -12.05 0.54
CA ALA A 310 12.67 -12.22 1.21
C ALA A 310 12.64 -11.59 2.62
N PRO A 311 13.09 -12.31 3.66
CA PRO A 311 13.17 -11.77 5.02
C PRO A 311 14.12 -10.57 5.05
N ILE A 312 13.83 -9.60 5.90
CA ILE A 312 14.67 -8.41 6.08
C ILE A 312 15.71 -8.74 7.16
N PRO A 313 17.00 -8.88 6.82
CA PRO A 313 18.02 -9.14 7.83
C PRO A 313 18.24 -7.91 8.71
N LEU A 314 18.17 -8.11 10.03
CA LEU A 314 18.47 -7.08 11.02
C LEU A 314 19.75 -7.45 11.75
N PHE A 315 20.65 -6.48 11.88
CA PHE A 315 21.92 -6.62 12.59
C PHE A 315 21.84 -5.95 13.95
N THR A 316 22.56 -6.51 14.92
CA THR A 316 22.68 -5.97 16.28
C THR A 316 22.98 -4.48 16.23
N GLY A 317 22.17 -3.67 16.91
CA GLY A 317 22.23 -2.21 16.83
C GLY A 317 21.22 -1.63 15.84
N PRO A 318 21.48 -0.42 15.32
CA PRO A 318 20.52 0.31 14.50
C PRO A 318 20.44 -0.24 13.07
N ASN A 319 19.23 -0.34 12.53
CA ASN A 319 18.95 -0.70 11.15
C ASN A 319 18.04 0.37 10.56
N LEU A 320 18.34 0.86 9.36
CA LEU A 320 17.46 1.79 8.65
C LEU A 320 16.69 1.00 7.58
N ILE A 321 15.41 0.73 7.83
CA ILE A 321 14.59 -0.17 7.01
C ILE A 321 13.22 0.43 6.68
N GLY A 322 12.57 -0.10 5.66
CA GLY A 322 11.12 0.00 5.46
C GLY A 322 10.44 -1.33 5.79
N PHE A 323 9.11 -1.32 5.86
CA PHE A 323 8.32 -2.52 6.08
C PHE A 323 7.78 -3.07 4.75
N ARG A 324 7.52 -4.39 4.72
CA ARG A 324 7.06 -5.12 3.52
C ARG A 324 5.66 -4.73 3.04
N SER A 325 4.88 -4.11 3.91
CA SER A 325 3.47 -3.85 3.67
C SER A 325 3.22 -2.65 2.75
N ILE A 326 2.22 -2.79 1.88
CA ILE A 326 1.57 -1.69 1.15
C ILE A 326 0.30 -1.19 1.84
N GLU A 327 -0.05 -1.80 2.97
CA GLU A 327 -1.04 -1.32 3.92
C GLU A 327 -0.32 -0.61 5.08
N THR A 328 -0.95 0.39 5.68
CA THR A 328 -0.55 0.85 7.00
C THR A 328 -0.73 -0.31 7.99
N ILE A 329 0.18 -0.52 8.96
CA ILE A 329 0.09 -1.61 9.94
C ILE A 329 0.29 -1.07 11.35
N ASP A 330 -0.46 -1.57 12.34
CA ASP A 330 -0.16 -1.31 13.75
C ASP A 330 1.30 -1.71 14.09
N VAL A 331 2.01 -0.83 14.80
CA VAL A 331 3.43 -1.04 15.09
C VAL A 331 3.70 -2.34 15.82
N LEU A 332 2.81 -2.78 16.73
CA LEU A 332 2.97 -4.04 17.47
C LEU A 332 2.82 -5.25 16.55
N LYS A 333 1.86 -5.21 15.62
CA LYS A 333 1.68 -6.25 14.61
C LYS A 333 2.88 -6.30 13.66
N ALA A 334 3.40 -5.14 13.27
CA ALA A 334 4.55 -5.05 12.37
C ALA A 334 5.85 -5.63 12.97
N ILE A 335 6.01 -5.56 14.29
CA ILE A 335 7.23 -5.99 15.01
C ILE A 335 7.09 -7.34 15.71
N ASP A 336 5.90 -7.95 15.71
CA ASP A 336 5.63 -9.22 16.39
C ASP A 336 6.73 -10.28 16.15
N PRO A 337 7.23 -10.49 14.91
CA PRO A 337 8.29 -11.47 14.65
C PRO A 337 9.63 -11.19 15.34
N ILE A 338 9.89 -9.95 15.73
CA ILE A 338 11.15 -9.48 16.32
C ILE A 338 10.96 -8.86 17.71
N TYR A 339 9.78 -9.02 18.32
CA TYR A 339 9.39 -8.28 19.52
C TYR A 339 10.36 -8.48 20.70
N ASP A 340 10.95 -9.67 20.80
CA ASP A 340 11.90 -10.00 21.86
C ASP A 340 13.27 -9.36 21.67
N GLN A 341 13.72 -9.22 20.42
CA GLN A 341 14.98 -8.58 20.05
C GLN A 341 14.86 -7.06 19.94
N LEU A 342 13.65 -6.54 19.76
CA LEU A 342 13.42 -5.12 19.54
C LEU A 342 13.65 -4.29 20.81
N ILE A 343 14.46 -3.25 20.67
CA ILE A 343 14.67 -2.22 21.70
C ILE A 343 13.72 -1.05 21.42
N SER A 344 13.80 -0.45 20.22
CA SER A 344 12.99 0.72 19.84
C SER A 344 12.86 0.89 18.33
N ILE A 345 11.84 1.64 17.91
CA ILE A 345 11.60 2.07 16.53
C ILE A 345 11.36 3.56 16.47
N TRP A 346 11.98 4.24 15.51
CA TRP A 346 11.89 5.68 15.32
C TRP A 346 11.63 6.03 13.87
N THR A 347 10.87 7.10 13.65
CA THR A 347 10.75 7.75 12.34
C THR A 347 10.48 9.24 12.52
N ILE A 348 10.49 9.99 11.42
CA ILE A 348 10.15 11.40 11.40
C ILE A 348 8.67 11.55 11.03
N ASP A 349 7.95 12.29 11.86
CA ASP A 349 6.64 12.82 11.49
C ASP A 349 6.84 14.01 10.56
N HIS A 350 6.56 13.80 9.27
CA HIS A 350 6.71 14.83 8.24
C HIS A 350 5.82 16.06 8.46
N SER A 351 4.69 15.92 9.14
CA SER A 351 3.79 17.05 9.41
C SER A 351 4.36 18.03 10.44
N THR A 352 5.17 17.51 11.38
CA THR A 352 5.75 18.32 12.48
C THR A 352 7.26 18.43 12.44
N GLY A 353 7.93 17.65 11.60
CA GLY A 353 9.39 17.49 11.55
C GLY A 353 9.98 16.80 12.79
N ASN A 354 9.15 16.31 13.71
CA ASN A 354 9.61 15.73 14.97
C ASN A 354 9.86 14.23 14.85
N TRP A 355 10.82 13.75 15.64
CA TRP A 355 11.00 12.32 15.86
C TRP A 355 9.85 11.75 16.70
N ILE A 356 9.24 10.69 16.20
CA ILE A 356 8.28 9.87 16.93
C ILE A 356 8.82 8.45 17.08
N PHE A 357 8.43 7.79 18.17
CA PHE A 357 9.00 6.48 18.48
C PHE A 357 8.05 5.55 19.22
N TRP A 358 8.39 4.27 19.16
CA TRP A 358 7.91 3.21 20.01
C TRP A 358 9.13 2.59 20.69
N ASP A 359 9.05 2.34 22.00
CA ASP A 359 10.12 1.74 22.79
C ASP A 359 9.52 0.74 23.77
N LYS A 360 10.15 -0.42 23.94
CA LYS A 360 9.61 -1.52 24.75
C LYS A 360 9.43 -1.13 26.22
N THR A 361 10.36 -0.34 26.76
CA THR A 361 10.46 0.02 28.18
C THR A 361 9.79 1.34 28.55
N SER A 362 9.53 2.20 27.57
CA SER A 362 8.96 3.52 27.80
C SER A 362 7.49 3.47 28.22
N PRO A 363 7.00 4.42 29.04
CA PRO A 363 5.59 4.59 29.31
C PRO A 363 4.76 4.80 28.03
N SER A 364 3.52 4.28 27.99
CA SER A 364 2.65 4.29 26.81
C SER A 364 2.37 5.70 26.26
N PHE A 365 2.30 6.72 27.11
CA PHE A 365 2.07 8.12 26.72
C PHE A 365 3.24 8.76 25.96
N LEU A 366 4.45 8.17 26.04
CA LEU A 366 5.61 8.61 25.25
C LEU A 366 5.71 7.88 23.91
N LYS A 367 5.05 6.72 23.75
CA LYS A 367 5.06 5.92 22.52
C LYS A 367 4.13 6.53 21.47
N LYS A 368 4.61 7.52 20.74
CA LYS A 368 3.84 8.24 19.71
C LYS A 368 3.77 7.51 18.37
N LEU A 369 4.73 6.62 18.07
CA LEU A 369 4.64 5.78 16.89
C LEU A 369 3.63 4.65 17.15
N LYS A 370 2.49 4.71 16.45
CA LYS A 370 1.40 3.72 16.56
C LYS A 370 1.31 2.81 15.35
N VAL A 371 1.73 3.30 14.19
CA VAL A 371 1.62 2.58 12.93
C VAL A 371 2.90 2.71 12.12
N VAL A 372 3.13 1.74 11.24
CA VAL A 372 4.09 1.84 10.14
C VAL A 372 3.32 2.05 8.85
N ILE A 373 3.72 3.07 8.11
CA ILE A 373 3.13 3.52 6.85
C ILE A 373 4.04 3.07 5.69
N PRO A 374 3.48 2.55 4.58
CA PRO A 374 4.22 2.26 3.35
C PRO A 374 4.98 3.47 2.84
N GLY A 375 6.04 3.25 2.07
CA GLY A 375 6.88 4.35 1.55
C GLY A 375 7.81 5.02 2.55
N LYS A 376 7.63 4.84 3.87
CA LYS A 376 8.47 5.46 4.91
C LYS A 376 9.61 4.54 5.38
N ALA A 377 10.70 5.17 5.83
CA ALA A 377 11.80 4.49 6.51
C ALA A 377 11.72 4.65 8.04
N TYR A 378 12.29 3.67 8.74
CA TYR A 378 12.30 3.56 10.19
C TYR A 378 13.69 3.13 10.66
N TRP A 379 14.15 3.78 11.73
CA TRP A 379 15.25 3.25 12.52
C TRP A 379 14.71 2.15 13.44
N VAL A 380 15.20 0.93 13.27
CA VAL A 380 14.85 -0.24 14.08
C VAL A 380 16.10 -0.69 14.82
N LEU A 381 16.06 -0.54 16.15
CA LEU A 381 17.16 -0.90 17.05
C LEU A 381 16.89 -2.28 17.65
N VAL A 382 17.78 -3.25 17.39
CA VAL A 382 17.66 -4.62 17.90
C VAL A 382 18.86 -5.00 18.77
N SER A 383 18.64 -5.88 19.76
CA SER A 383 19.67 -6.33 20.72
C SER A 383 20.57 -7.44 20.20
N GLU A 384 20.15 -8.16 19.16
CA GLU A 384 20.89 -9.24 18.51
C GLU A 384 20.47 -9.35 17.04
N ASN A 385 21.22 -10.11 16.23
CA ASN A 385 20.86 -10.32 14.83
C ASN A 385 19.56 -11.14 14.74
N CYS A 386 18.63 -10.70 13.90
CA CYS A 386 17.36 -11.38 13.66
C CYS A 386 16.84 -11.13 12.24
N GLN A 387 15.64 -11.59 11.94
CA GLN A 387 15.00 -11.40 10.63
C GLN A 387 13.57 -10.94 10.84
N LEU A 388 13.15 -9.97 10.03
CA LEU A 388 11.78 -9.47 9.97
C LEU A 388 11.04 -9.97 8.72
#